data_AF-A0A8T1XK55-F1
#
_entry.id   AF-A0A8T1XK55-F1
#
_cell.length_a   1.000
_cell.length_b   1.000
_cell.length_c   1.000
_cell.angle_alpha   90.00
_cell.angle_beta   90.00
_cell.angle_gamma   90.00
#
_symmetry.space_group_name_H-M   'P 1'
#
loop_
_entity.id
_entity.type
_entity.pdbx_description
1 polymer ?
#
loop_
_entity_poly.entity_id
_entity_poly.type
_entity_poly.pdbx_seq_one_letter_code
_entity_poly.pdbx_strand_id
1 'polypeptide(L)'
;MASSSSRGEMKKMGIDKLKALKEQADLEVNPLQNSLNNIRTATARLDAAAAALNDLSSTSRSLDEADEVLVDIGTGYFVEKTMDDGNDYCQRKIHLLKSNFDQLFEVI
;
A
#
# COMPACT_ATOMS: atom_id res chain seq x y z
N MET A 1 -6.31 57.32 -21.47
CA MET A 1 -6.36 56.87 -20.06
C MET A 1 -6.85 55.41 -19.94
N ALA A 2 -6.42 54.49 -20.81
CA ALA A 2 -6.97 53.12 -20.88
C ALA A 2 -6.00 52.01 -20.40
N SER A 3 -4.79 52.35 -19.95
CA SER A 3 -3.73 51.36 -19.67
C SER A 3 -3.68 50.87 -18.22
N SER A 4 -4.46 51.45 -17.30
CA SER A 4 -4.50 51.06 -15.88
C SER A 4 -5.52 49.94 -15.57
N SER A 5 -6.56 49.77 -16.41
CA SER A 5 -7.63 48.78 -16.18
C SER A 5 -7.17 47.34 -16.44
N SER A 6 -6.51 47.09 -17.58
CA SER A 6 -6.08 45.73 -17.98
C SER A 6 -4.99 45.15 -17.06
N ARG A 7 -4.18 46.02 -16.43
CA ARG A 7 -3.12 45.60 -15.52
C ARG A 7 -3.65 45.15 -14.15
N GLY A 8 -4.81 45.68 -13.72
CA GLY A 8 -5.52 45.23 -12.52
C GLY A 8 -6.24 43.89 -12.73
N GLU A 9 -6.85 43.69 -13.89
CA GLU A 9 -7.54 42.44 -14.27
C GLU A 9 -6.57 41.26 -14.42
N MET A 10 -5.39 41.46 -15.01
CA MET A 10 -4.35 40.42 -15.09
C MET A 10 -3.83 40.00 -13.71
N LYS A 11 -3.68 40.95 -12.76
CA LYS A 11 -3.27 40.64 -11.39
C LYS A 11 -4.36 39.92 -10.61
N LYS A 12 -5.63 40.30 -10.83
CA LYS A 12 -6.79 39.64 -10.20
C LYS A 12 -6.92 38.19 -10.68
N MET A 13 -6.79 37.94 -11.99
CA MET A 13 -6.75 36.60 -12.57
C MET A 13 -5.62 35.72 -11.99
N GLY A 14 -4.45 36.30 -11.69
CA GLY A 14 -3.35 35.59 -11.02
C GLY A 14 -3.64 35.25 -9.55
N ILE A 15 -4.31 36.15 -8.84
CA ILE A 15 -4.72 35.95 -7.43
C ILE A 15 -5.82 34.91 -7.33
N ASP A 16 -6.79 34.90 -8.24
CA ASP A 16 -7.88 33.93 -8.27
C ASP A 16 -7.35 32.51 -8.53
N LYS A 17 -6.35 32.36 -9.43
CA LYS A 17 -5.63 31.09 -9.64
C LYS A 17 -4.88 30.63 -8.39
N LEU A 18 -4.19 31.53 -7.70
CA LEU A 18 -3.48 31.23 -6.44
C LEU A 18 -4.46 30.80 -5.34
N LYS A 19 -5.63 31.43 -5.27
CA LYS A 19 -6.68 31.09 -4.30
C LYS A 19 -7.28 29.71 -4.58
N ALA A 20 -7.52 29.38 -5.86
CA ALA A 20 -7.96 28.06 -6.29
C ALA A 20 -6.91 26.97 -6.00
N LEU A 21 -5.62 27.24 -6.24
CA LEU A 21 -4.53 26.30 -5.90
C LEU A 21 -4.40 26.07 -4.39
N LYS A 22 -4.59 27.13 -3.59
CA LYS A 22 -4.63 27.01 -2.12
C LYS A 22 -5.79 26.11 -1.67
N GLU A 23 -6.98 26.36 -2.20
CA GLU A 23 -8.19 25.62 -1.85
C GLU A 23 -8.09 24.14 -2.30
N GLN A 24 -7.47 23.89 -3.45
CA GLN A 24 -7.13 22.54 -3.89
C GLN A 24 -6.11 21.85 -2.96
N ALA A 25 -5.05 22.55 -2.52
CA ALA A 25 -4.10 22.00 -1.57
C ALA A 25 -4.74 21.69 -0.20
N ASP A 26 -5.63 22.56 0.28
CA ASP A 26 -6.38 22.33 1.53
C ASP A 26 -7.29 21.07 1.42
N LEU A 27 -7.84 20.79 0.22
CA LEU A 27 -8.60 19.57 -0.05
C LEU A 27 -7.71 18.31 -0.08
N GLU A 28 -6.46 18.43 -0.53
CA GLU A 28 -5.49 17.32 -0.61
C GLU A 28 -4.87 16.98 0.77
N VAL A 29 -4.82 17.92 1.71
CA VAL A 29 -4.30 17.66 3.08
C VAL A 29 -5.19 16.71 3.86
N ASN A 30 -6.51 16.84 3.74
CA ASN A 30 -7.48 16.00 4.46
C ASN A 30 -7.33 14.48 4.20
N PRO A 31 -7.30 13.98 2.94
CA PRO A 31 -7.11 12.56 2.68
C PRO A 31 -5.73 12.06 3.09
N LEU A 32 -4.68 12.88 3.00
CA LEU A 32 -3.34 12.52 3.49
C LEU A 32 -3.33 12.30 5.00
N GLN A 33 -4.03 13.15 5.74
CA GLN A 33 -4.14 13.06 7.19
C GLN A 33 -4.94 11.82 7.63
N ASN A 34 -6.01 11.49 6.88
CA ASN A 34 -6.75 10.23 7.06
C ASN A 34 -5.89 9.00 6.76
N SER A 35 -5.13 9.03 5.66
CA SER A 35 -4.20 7.96 5.29
C SER A 35 -3.13 7.73 6.37
N LEU A 36 -2.56 8.81 6.90
CA LEU A 36 -1.57 8.74 7.99
C LEU A 36 -2.16 8.12 9.26
N ASN A 37 -3.38 8.50 9.63
CA ASN A 37 -4.07 7.92 10.80
C ASN A 37 -4.39 6.42 10.59
N ASN A 38 -4.77 6.03 9.37
CA ASN A 38 -4.99 4.63 9.03
C ASN A 38 -3.71 3.80 9.12
N ILE A 39 -2.60 4.31 8.57
CA ILE A 39 -1.28 3.67 8.64
C ILE A 39 -0.87 3.51 10.11
N ARG A 40 -0.96 4.58 10.91
CA ARG A 40 -0.61 4.55 12.34
C ARG A 40 -1.42 3.50 13.11
N THR A 41 -2.72 3.38 12.81
CA THR A 41 -3.60 2.38 13.43
C THR A 41 -3.25 0.96 12.99
N ALA A 42 -2.91 0.77 11.71
CA ALA A 42 -2.47 -0.52 11.19
C ALA A 42 -1.13 -0.95 11.80
N THR A 43 -0.16 -0.05 11.93
CA THR A 43 1.13 -0.31 12.58
C THR A 43 0.93 -0.74 14.03
N ALA A 44 0.11 -0.03 14.81
CA ALA A 44 -0.16 -0.40 16.20
C ALA A 44 -0.80 -1.80 16.33
N ARG A 45 -1.67 -2.19 15.39
CA ARG A 45 -2.25 -3.53 15.35
C ARG A 45 -1.22 -4.60 15.01
N LEU A 46 -0.29 -4.31 14.09
CA LEU A 46 0.79 -5.23 13.72
C LEU A 46 1.78 -5.41 14.87
N ASP A 47 2.14 -4.34 15.59
CA ASP A 47 3.01 -4.43 16.77
C ASP A 47 2.37 -5.30 17.87
N ALA A 48 1.08 -5.13 18.13
CA ALA A 48 0.35 -5.96 19.10
C ALA A 48 0.31 -7.44 18.67
N ALA A 49 0.11 -7.71 17.38
CA ALA A 49 0.14 -9.08 16.85
C ALA A 49 1.54 -9.70 16.93
N ALA A 50 2.59 -8.92 16.65
CA ALA A 50 3.98 -9.37 16.75
C ALA A 50 4.37 -9.71 18.20
N ALA A 51 3.91 -8.92 19.17
CA ALA A 51 4.11 -9.21 20.58
C ALA A 51 3.45 -10.55 20.98
N ALA A 52 2.18 -10.75 20.59
CA ALA A 52 1.46 -12.00 20.86
C ALA A 52 2.10 -13.22 20.18
N LEU A 53 2.64 -13.05 18.96
CA LEU A 53 3.39 -14.10 18.27
C LEU A 53 4.71 -14.47 18.98
N ASN A 54 5.44 -13.48 19.51
CA ASN A 54 6.66 -13.76 20.28
C ASN A 54 6.35 -14.47 21.60
N ASP A 55 5.28 -14.07 22.29
CA ASP A 55 4.82 -14.76 23.50
C ASP A 55 4.44 -16.21 23.20
N LEU A 56 3.77 -16.48 22.07
CA LEU A 56 3.45 -17.84 21.62
C LEU A 56 4.70 -18.64 21.21
N SER A 57 5.66 -18.00 20.53
CA SER A 57 6.94 -18.59 20.15
C SER A 57 7.74 -19.05 21.39
N SER A 58 7.67 -18.30 22.49
CA SER A 58 8.31 -18.68 23.74
C SER A 58 7.65 -19.89 24.45
N THR A 59 6.41 -20.24 24.08
CA THR A 59 5.62 -21.31 24.70
C THR A 59 5.42 -22.55 23.83
N SER A 60 5.83 -22.54 22.55
CA SER A 60 5.70 -23.70 21.63
C SER A 60 7.05 -24.31 21.26
N ARG A 61 7.70 -24.96 22.23
CA ARG A 61 8.67 -26.03 21.93
C ARG A 61 7.89 -27.34 21.76
N SER A 62 7.36 -27.58 20.55
CA SER A 62 7.09 -28.90 19.97
C SER A 62 6.23 -28.75 18.71
N LEU A 63 6.81 -28.27 17.62
CA LEU A 63 6.30 -28.48 16.26
C LEU A 63 7.44 -29.08 15.44
N ASP A 64 8.00 -30.19 15.92
CA ASP A 64 8.86 -31.02 15.09
C ASP A 64 7.94 -31.79 14.11
N GLU A 65 8.27 -31.69 12.82
CA GLU A 65 7.59 -32.30 11.64
C GLU A 65 6.23 -31.71 11.24
N ALA A 66 6.25 -30.48 10.71
CA ALA A 66 5.23 -30.02 9.76
C ALA A 66 5.78 -30.15 8.33
N ASP A 67 5.80 -31.37 7.79
CA ASP A 67 6.26 -31.66 6.42
C ASP A 67 5.31 -31.12 5.34
N GLU A 68 4.09 -30.76 5.74
CA GLU A 68 3.02 -30.27 4.87
C GLU A 68 2.62 -28.84 5.23
N VAL A 69 2.41 -28.03 4.19
CA VAL A 69 2.05 -26.62 4.23
C VAL A 69 0.78 -26.39 3.42
N LEU A 70 -0.11 -25.54 3.94
CA LEU A 70 -1.30 -25.09 3.23
C LEU A 70 -0.96 -23.90 2.33
N VAL A 71 -1.21 -24.04 1.04
CA VAL A 71 -0.90 -23.06 0.01
C VAL A 71 -2.20 -22.45 -0.55
N ASP A 72 -2.30 -21.13 -0.53
CA ASP A 72 -3.44 -20.38 -1.09
C ASP A 72 -3.36 -20.31 -2.63
N ILE A 73 -4.38 -20.86 -3.29
CA ILE A 73 -4.52 -20.83 -4.74
C ILE A 73 -5.45 -19.73 -5.27
N GLY A 74 -6.12 -18.99 -4.40
CA GLY A 74 -7.09 -17.95 -4.71
C GLY A 74 -8.53 -18.43 -4.60
N THR A 75 -9.48 -17.49 -4.79
CA THR A 75 -10.94 -17.72 -4.73
C THR A 75 -11.47 -18.43 -3.47
N GLY A 76 -10.68 -18.42 -2.38
CA GLY A 76 -11.03 -19.03 -1.10
C GLY A 76 -10.60 -20.49 -0.96
N TYR A 77 -9.78 -21.03 -1.87
CA TYR A 77 -9.31 -22.42 -1.83
C TYR A 77 -7.85 -22.51 -1.39
N PHE A 78 -7.57 -23.54 -0.60
CA PHE A 78 -6.24 -23.89 -0.12
C PHE A 78 -5.92 -25.34 -0.48
N VAL A 79 -4.67 -25.60 -0.84
CA VAL A 79 -4.16 -26.93 -1.19
C VAL A 79 -3.03 -27.28 -0.25
N GLU A 80 -3.09 -28.46 0.35
CA GLU A 80 -2.02 -29.01 1.15
C GLU A 80 -0.90 -29.54 0.24
N LYS A 81 0.33 -29.11 0.53
CA LYS A 81 1.52 -29.38 -0.28
C LYS A 81 2.70 -29.66 0.64
N THR A 82 3.69 -30.39 0.14
CA THR A 82 4.96 -30.52 0.86
C THR A 82 5.66 -29.16 0.92
N MET A 83 6.55 -29.01 1.90
CA MET A 83 7.28 -27.74 2.09
C MET A 83 8.06 -27.30 0.84
N ASP A 84 8.65 -28.25 0.11
CA ASP A 84 9.34 -28.00 -1.16
C ASP A 84 8.37 -27.55 -2.27
N ASP A 85 7.27 -28.27 -2.47
CA ASP A 85 6.23 -27.92 -3.46
C ASP A 85 5.63 -26.53 -3.18
N GLY A 86 5.42 -26.21 -1.90
CA GLY A 86 4.90 -24.92 -1.46
C GLY A 86 5.86 -23.77 -1.75
N ASN A 87 7.16 -23.99 -1.52
CA ASN A 87 8.20 -23.02 -1.87
C ASN A 87 8.26 -22.79 -3.40
N ASP A 88 8.22 -23.86 -4.19
CA ASP A 88 8.22 -23.79 -5.65
C ASP A 88 6.97 -23.08 -6.21
N TYR A 89 5.81 -23.31 -5.60
CA TYR A 89 4.60 -22.59 -5.95
C TYR A 89 4.72 -21.09 -5.67
N CYS A 90 5.22 -20.71 -4.49
CA CYS A 90 5.44 -19.32 -4.12
C CYS A 90 6.43 -18.63 -5.06
N GLN A 91 7.56 -19.27 -5.38
CA GLN A 91 8.56 -18.72 -6.30
C GLN A 91 7.99 -18.49 -7.71
N ARG A 92 7.22 -19.44 -8.24
CA ARG A 92 6.55 -19.28 -9.54
C ARG A 92 5.57 -18.11 -9.54
N LYS A 93 4.80 -17.95 -8.45
CA LYS A 93 3.83 -16.85 -8.32
C LYS A 93 4.52 -15.49 -8.24
N ILE A 94 5.65 -15.40 -7.53
CA ILE A 94 6.50 -14.20 -7.48
C ILE A 94 7.07 -13.89 -8.87
N HIS A 95 7.58 -14.89 -9.59
CA HIS A 95 8.14 -14.70 -10.92
C HIS A 95 7.09 -14.21 -11.92
N LEU A 96 5.90 -14.79 -11.89
CA LEU A 96 4.75 -14.33 -12.70
C LEU A 96 4.42 -12.86 -12.40
N LEU A 97 4.38 -12.49 -11.12
CA LEU A 97 4.07 -11.12 -10.70
C LEU A 97 5.15 -10.12 -11.14
N LYS A 98 6.43 -10.49 -11.05
CA LYS A 98 7.55 -9.69 -11.55
C LYS A 98 7.48 -9.52 -13.07
N SER A 99 7.29 -10.61 -13.82
CA SER A 99 7.17 -10.54 -15.28
C SER A 99 5.99 -9.67 -15.72
N ASN A 100 4.85 -9.78 -15.03
CA ASN A 100 3.70 -8.92 -15.31
C ASN A 100 4.00 -7.44 -15.00
N PHE A 101 4.74 -7.17 -13.92
CA PHE A 101 5.15 -5.80 -13.58
C PHE A 101 6.10 -5.20 -14.62
N ASP A 102 7.12 -5.96 -15.05
CA ASP A 102 8.09 -5.51 -16.05
C ASP A 102 7.41 -5.19 -17.39
N GLN A 103 6.48 -6.05 -17.83
CA GLN A 103 5.67 -5.80 -19.02
C GLN A 103 4.81 -4.54 -18.89
N LEU A 104 4.22 -4.29 -17.71
CA LEU A 104 3.42 -3.10 -17.48
C LEU A 104 4.28 -1.84 -17.51
N PHE A 105 5.51 -1.91 -16.99
CA PHE A 105 6.46 -0.81 -16.98
C PHE A 105 6.95 -0.45 -18.39
N GLU A 106 7.10 -1.43 -19.29
CA GLU A 106 7.51 -1.18 -20.68
C GLU A 106 6.42 -0.48 -21.51
N VAL A 107 5.15 -0.62 -21.11
CA VAL A 107 3.98 -0.06 -21.81
C VAL A 107 3.64 1.37 -21.35
N ILE A 108 4.14 1.81 -20.18
CA ILE A 108 3.92 3.16 -19.61
C ILE A 108 5.08 4.08 -19.95
#